data_AF-A0A933LHT3-F1
#
_entry.id   AF-A0A933LHT3-F1
#
_cell.length_a   1.000
_cell.length_b   1.000
_cell.length_c   1.000
_cell.angle_alpha   90.00
_cell.angle_beta   90.00
_cell.angle_gamma   90.00
#
_symmetry.space_group_name_H-M   'P 1'
#
loop_
_entity.id
_entity.type
_entity.pdbx_description
1 polymer ?
#
loop_
_entity_poly.entity_id
_entity_poly.type
_entity_poly.pdbx_seq_one_letter_code
_entity_poly.pdbx_strand_id
1 'polypeptide(L)'
;VAVGTGGAGPQLAALLRDRLQSHFGPELGILVAELKQARRIVRERVPDRAVRREILATLCAECSIKLIASRGRDAWRDWFERVLRHRLETGPRDTET
;
A
#
# COMPACT_ATOMS: atom_id res chain seq x y z
N VAL A 1 -3.91 -11.91 0.11
CA VAL A 1 -4.34 -12.37 -1.24
C VAL A 1 -4.77 -13.82 -1.09
N ALA A 2 -5.94 -14.19 -1.63
CA ALA A 2 -6.40 -15.57 -1.66
C ALA A 2 -6.45 -16.05 -3.12
N VAL A 3 -6.02 -17.28 -3.35
CA VAL A 3 -6.10 -17.93 -4.66
C VAL A 3 -7.02 -19.13 -4.51
N GLY A 4 -8.12 -19.13 -5.27
CA GLY A 4 -9.11 -20.19 -5.26
C GLY A 4 -9.43 -20.63 -6.68
N THR A 5 -9.64 -21.93 -6.85
CA THR A 5 -10.03 -22.56 -8.14
C THR A 5 -11.50 -22.99 -8.16
N GLY A 6 -12.31 -22.55 -7.20
CA GLY A 6 -13.74 -22.92 -7.11
C GLY A 6 -13.98 -24.42 -6.88
N GLY A 7 -13.01 -25.15 -6.33
CA GLY A 7 -13.08 -26.60 -6.11
C GLY A 7 -12.51 -27.44 -7.26
N ALA A 8 -12.12 -26.83 -8.39
CA ALA A 8 -11.60 -27.55 -9.55
C ALA A 8 -10.25 -28.25 -9.29
N GLY A 9 -9.49 -27.80 -8.30
CA GLY A 9 -8.25 -28.48 -7.92
C GLY A 9 -7.46 -27.72 -6.85
N PRO A 10 -7.27 -28.29 -5.65
CA PRO A 10 -6.44 -27.66 -4.61
C PRO A 10 -4.96 -27.55 -5.01
N GLN A 11 -4.46 -28.50 -5.81
CA GLN A 11 -3.08 -28.48 -6.32
C GLN A 11 -2.84 -27.31 -7.28
N LEU A 12 -3.80 -26.99 -8.15
CA LEU A 12 -3.71 -25.84 -9.04
C LEU A 12 -3.73 -24.52 -8.25
N ALA A 13 -4.55 -24.42 -7.20
CA ALA A 13 -4.55 -23.25 -6.32
C ALA A 13 -3.20 -23.06 -5.62
N ALA A 14 -2.56 -24.16 -5.18
CA ALA A 14 -1.22 -24.12 -4.60
C ALA A 14 -0.17 -23.64 -5.62
N LEU A 15 -0.16 -24.22 -6.82
CA LEU A 15 0.75 -23.84 -7.90
C LEU A 15 0.65 -22.35 -8.24
N LEU A 16 -0.57 -21.82 -8.37
CA LEU A 16 -0.82 -20.42 -8.68
C LEU A 16 -0.36 -19.50 -7.55
N ARG A 17 -0.60 -19.87 -6.29
CA ARG A 17 -0.11 -19.11 -5.13
C ARG A 17 1.41 -19.05 -5.13
N ASP A 18 2.08 -20.18 -5.32
CA ASP A 18 3.54 -20.25 -5.27
C ASP A 18 4.16 -19.46 -6.44
N ARG A 19 3.54 -19.51 -7.63
CA ARG A 19 3.91 -18.67 -8.76
C ARG A 19 3.76 -17.19 -8.46
N LEU A 20 2.62 -16.76 -7.91
CA LEU A 20 2.43 -15.36 -7.51
C LEU A 20 3.47 -14.92 -6.48
N GLN A 21 3.76 -15.76 -5.49
CA GLN A 21 4.77 -15.46 -4.47
C GLN A 21 6.16 -15.28 -5.08
N SER A 22 6.52 -16.05 -6.11
CA SER A 22 7.81 -15.89 -6.82
C SER A 22 7.97 -14.55 -7.55
N HIS A 23 6.86 -13.85 -7.82
CA HIS A 23 6.87 -12.53 -8.45
C HIS A 23 6.96 -11.37 -7.44
N PHE A 24 6.84 -11.63 -6.14
CA PHE A 24 6.90 -10.60 -5.12
C PHE A 24 8.23 -10.65 -4.38
N GLY A 25 8.98 -9.55 -4.42
CA GLY A 25 10.20 -9.40 -3.63
C GLY A 25 9.93 -9.08 -2.15
N PRO A 26 10.98 -9.11 -1.32
CA PRO A 26 10.89 -8.85 0.13
C PRO A 26 10.32 -7.45 0.46
N GLU A 27 10.44 -6.49 -0.45
CA GLU A 27 9.90 -5.14 -0.34
C GLU A 27 8.39 -5.10 -0.08
N LEU A 28 7.63 -6.08 -0.58
CA LEU A 28 6.19 -6.14 -0.36
C LEU A 28 5.87 -6.42 1.11
N GLY A 29 6.63 -7.29 1.76
CA GLY A 29 6.49 -7.57 3.19
C GLY A 29 6.81 -6.33 4.04
N ILE A 30 7.86 -5.59 3.66
CA ILE A 30 8.21 -4.32 4.29
C ILE A 30 7.08 -3.31 4.12
N LEU A 31 6.55 -3.16 2.90
CA LEU A 31 5.46 -2.23 2.62
C LEU A 31 4.21 -2.55 3.43
N VAL A 32 3.82 -3.83 3.54
CA VAL A 32 2.65 -4.24 4.34
C VAL A 32 2.81 -3.86 5.81
N ALA A 33 4.00 -4.04 6.39
CA ALA A 33 4.28 -3.66 7.76
C ALA A 33 4.19 -2.14 7.97
N GLU A 34 4.75 -1.36 7.05
CA GLU A 34 4.71 0.10 7.12
C GLU A 34 3.30 0.66 6.86
N LEU A 35 2.53 0.07 5.92
CA LEU A 35 1.14 0.44 5.66
C LEU A 35 0.24 0.25 6.88
N LYS A 36 0.48 -0.78 7.70
CA LYS A 36 -0.25 -0.99 8.96
C LYS A 36 -0.06 0.20 9.90
N GLN A 37 1.16 0.72 10.02
CA GLN A 37 1.48 1.88 10.85
C GLN A 37 0.94 3.17 10.24
N ALA A 38 1.18 3.38 8.94
CA ALA A 38 0.70 4.56 8.22
C ALA A 38 -0.83 4.69 8.29
N ARG A 39 -1.58 3.58 8.16
CA ARG A 39 -3.05 3.59 8.31
C ARG A 39 -3.50 4.07 9.68
N ARG A 40 -2.80 3.69 10.74
CA ARG A 40 -3.08 4.15 12.10
C ARG A 40 -2.84 5.66 12.22
N ILE A 41 -1.68 6.13 11.78
CA ILE A 41 -1.30 7.55 11.80
C ILE A 41 -2.29 8.41 11.00
N VAL A 42 -2.63 7.99 9.77
CA VAL A 42 -3.57 8.69 8.91
C VAL A 42 -4.95 8.77 9.55
N ARG A 43 -5.41 7.72 10.23
CA ARG A 43 -6.69 7.73 10.96
C ARG A 43 -6.68 8.70 12.14
N GLU A 44 -5.56 8.81 12.85
CA GLU A 44 -5.42 9.68 14.03
C GLU A 44 -5.25 11.16 13.63
N ARG A 45 -4.51 11.45 12.56
CA ARG A 45 -4.12 12.82 12.18
C ARG A 45 -4.98 13.48 11.11
N VAL A 46 -5.76 12.71 10.34
CA VAL A 46 -6.53 13.24 9.21
C VAL A 46 -8.03 13.07 9.48
N PRO A 47 -8.76 14.14 9.86
CA PRO A 47 -10.19 14.08 10.17
C PRO A 47 -11.07 13.75 8.96
N ASP A 48 -10.69 14.25 7.78
CA ASP A 48 -11.46 14.08 6.55
C ASP A 48 -11.27 12.68 5.94
N ARG A 49 -12.39 11.99 5.71
CA ARG A 49 -12.43 10.65 5.10
C ARG A 49 -11.95 10.64 3.65
N ALA A 50 -12.26 11.65 2.86
CA ALA A 50 -11.84 11.75 1.46
C ALA A 50 -10.31 11.86 1.37
N VAL A 51 -9.73 12.78 2.16
CA VAL A 51 -8.28 12.96 2.26
C VAL A 51 -7.58 11.69 2.74
N ARG A 52 -8.13 10.99 3.76
CA ARG A 52 -7.60 9.68 4.20
C ARG A 52 -7.57 8.66 3.06
N ARG A 53 -8.64 8.57 2.26
CA ARG A 53 -8.72 7.63 1.13
C ARG A 53 -7.64 7.95 0.10
N GLU A 54 -7.45 9.21 -0.25
CA GLU A 54 -6.44 9.64 -1.22
C GLU A 54 -5.01 9.37 -0.74
N ILE A 55 -4.70 9.65 0.53
CA ILE A 55 -3.40 9.32 1.11
C ILE A 55 -3.16 7.82 1.01
N LEU A 56 -4.09 6.99 1.51
CA LEU A 56 -3.92 5.54 1.50
C LEU A 56 -3.81 4.96 0.08
N ALA A 57 -4.57 5.51 -0.88
CA ALA A 57 -4.44 5.13 -2.29
C ALA A 57 -3.05 5.46 -2.83
N THR A 58 -2.52 6.65 -2.49
CA THR A 58 -1.17 7.06 -2.88
C THR A 58 -0.11 6.10 -2.29
N LEU A 59 -0.26 5.72 -1.02
CA LEU A 59 0.68 4.80 -0.36
C LEU A 59 0.67 3.37 -0.92
N CYS A 60 -0.44 2.94 -1.53
CA CYS A 60 -0.58 1.62 -2.17
C CYS A 60 -0.13 1.60 -3.64
N ALA A 61 0.29 2.73 -4.21
CA ALA A 61 0.73 2.80 -5.60
C ALA A 61 2.07 2.09 -5.81
N GLU A 62 2.31 1.67 -7.06
CA GLU A 62 3.54 0.99 -7.50
C GLU A 62 4.83 1.72 -7.10
N CYS A 63 4.78 3.06 -7.04
CA CYS A 63 5.93 3.87 -6.62
C CYS A 63 6.38 3.58 -5.19
N SER A 64 5.49 3.16 -4.29
CA SER A 64 5.85 2.75 -2.92
C SER A 64 6.73 1.50 -2.91
N ILE A 65 6.36 0.49 -3.70
CA ILE A 65 7.11 -0.76 -3.83
C ILE A 65 8.48 -0.45 -4.42
N LYS A 66 8.54 0.32 -5.52
CA LYS A 66 9.79 0.74 -6.16
C LYS A 66 10.67 1.59 -5.23
N LEU A 67 10.07 2.45 -4.41
CA LEU A 67 10.82 3.26 -3.45
C LEU A 67 11.48 2.40 -2.37
N ILE A 68 10.76 1.43 -1.81
CA ILE A 68 11.34 0.50 -0.84
C ILE A 68 12.41 -0.37 -1.48
N ALA A 69 12.17 -0.89 -2.68
CA ALA A 69 13.15 -1.72 -3.40
C ALA A 69 14.45 -0.96 -3.72
N SER A 70 14.36 0.34 -4.02
CA SER A 70 15.52 1.14 -4.43
C SER A 70 16.23 1.89 -3.29
N ARG A 71 15.49 2.34 -2.27
CA ARG A 71 16.01 3.21 -1.20
C ARG A 71 15.69 2.73 0.21
N GLY A 72 15.02 1.59 0.34
CA GLY A 72 14.70 0.99 1.63
C GLY A 72 13.55 1.66 2.37
N ARG A 73 13.35 1.17 3.60
CA ARG A 73 12.24 1.53 4.48
C ARG A 73 12.25 3.00 4.90
N ASP A 74 13.41 3.55 5.25
CA ASP A 74 13.47 4.90 5.84
C ASP A 74 13.14 5.97 4.80
N ALA A 75 13.60 5.80 3.56
CA ALA A 75 13.21 6.67 2.45
C ALA A 75 11.70 6.65 2.18
N TRP A 76 11.04 5.49 2.36
CA TRP A 76 9.59 5.39 2.26
C TRP A 76 8.88 6.14 3.39
N ARG A 77 9.39 6.07 4.62
CA ARG A 77 8.84 6.81 5.78
C ARG A 77 8.95 8.31 5.59
N ASP A 78 10.09 8.80 5.13
CA ASP A 78 10.28 10.22 4.81
C ASP A 78 9.32 10.70 3.72
N TRP A 79 9.13 9.86 2.69
CA TRP A 79 8.16 10.13 1.64
C TRP A 79 6.71 10.12 2.16
N PHE A 80 6.35 9.18 3.04
CA PHE A 80 5.04 9.15 3.69
C PHE A 80 4.74 10.44 4.46
N GLU A 81 5.69 10.92 5.27
CA GLU A 81 5.52 12.18 6.02
C GLU A 81 5.34 13.38 5.08
N ARG A 82 6.04 13.40 3.93
CA ARG A 82 5.84 14.42 2.89
C ARG A 82 4.44 14.35 2.27
N VAL A 83 3.95 13.15 1.96
CA VAL A 83 2.58 12.96 1.43
C VAL A 83 1.55 13.44 2.45
N LEU A 84 1.72 13.05 3.72
CA LEU A 84 0.82 13.44 4.79
C LEU A 84 0.75 14.95 4.95
N ARG A 85 1.90 15.62 5.04
CA ARG A 85 2.00 17.08 5.14
C ARG A 85 1.34 17.77 3.94
N HIS A 86 1.72 17.38 2.72
CA HIS A 86 1.19 18.00 1.51
C HIS A 86 -0.35 17.92 1.43
N ARG A 87 -0.93 16.77 1.81
CA ARG A 87 -2.39 16.56 1.77
C ARG A 87 -3.16 17.29 2.86
N LEU A 88 -2.54 17.51 4.02
CA LEU A 88 -3.12 18.35 5.07
C LEU A 88 -3.12 19.83 4.67
N GLU A 89 -2.15 20.27 3.86
CA GLU A 89 -2.04 21.64 3.35
C GLU A 89 -2.98 21.91 2.16
N THR A 90 -3.20 20.93 1.27
CA THR A 90 -3.96 21.14 0.02
C THR A 90 -5.44 20.76 0.09
N GLY A 91 -5.91 20.11 1.16
CA GLY A 91 -7.30 19.67 1.25
C GLY A 91 -7.67 18.54 0.26
N PRO A 92 -8.94 18.07 0.26
CA PRO A 92 -9.40 17.06 -0.68
C PRO A 92 -9.37 17.62 -2.11
N ARG A 93 -9.00 16.80 -3.10
CA ARG A 93 -9.21 17.18 -4.50
C ARG A 93 -10.61 16.73 -4.88
N ASP A 94 -11.44 17.66 -5.34
CA ASP A 94 -12.72 17.35 -5.95
C ASP A 94 -12.49 16.34 -7.07
N THR A 95 -12.86 15.10 -6.81
CA THR A 95 -12.85 14.04 -7.83
C THR A 95 -14.23 14.07 -8.44
N GLU A 96 -14.34 14.76 -9.57
CA GLU A 96 -15.47 14.63 -10.49
C GLU A 96 -15.76 13.15 -10.74
N THR A 97 -17.06 12.86 -10.72
CA THR A 97 -17.72 11.56 -10.62
C THR A 97 -17.54 10.68 -11.85
#